data_AF-A0A943PWH0-F1
#
_entry.id   AF-A0A943PWH0-F1
#
_cell.length_a   1.000
_cell.length_b   1.000
_cell.length_c   1.000
_cell.angle_alpha   90.00
_cell.angle_beta   90.00
_cell.angle_gamma   90.00
#
_symmetry.space_group_name_H-M   'P 1'
#
loop_
_entity.id
_entity.type
_entity.pdbx_description
1 polymer ?
#
loop_
_entity_poly.entity_id
_entity_poly.type
_entity_poly.pdbx_seq_one_letter_code
_entity_poly.pdbx_strand_id
1 'polypeptide(L)'
;MQRDFSLADGELAWTSFDKALRIFDYSRVQALKDGKIHPTQKPVALFEWVLALRAKKGDLILDCYSGSATTAVACYNRGLDFVCIERDPDYFKSSSKRYEDAKRQPFYNSKAWKDCQKAYKAFRLGICERCGSADGTEVHHKIKLNENNINDVNISLNFNNLELLCKTCHAQHHNRKHGFTRDDVCFNEFGDLVRKPKMHAQQGGLRIDKNF
;
A
#
# COMPACT_ATOMS: atom_id res chain seq x y z
N MET A 1 8.64 32.18 -16.89
CA MET A 1 9.37 32.46 -15.62
C MET A 1 8.35 32.37 -14.50
N GLN A 2 8.36 31.30 -13.72
CA GLN A 2 7.38 31.02 -12.67
C GLN A 2 7.74 31.86 -11.43
N ARG A 3 6.97 32.90 -11.11
CA ARG A 3 7.33 33.93 -10.12
C ARG A 3 6.69 33.74 -8.73
N ASP A 4 5.83 32.75 -8.56
CA ASP A 4 5.06 32.52 -7.32
C ASP A 4 5.26 31.10 -6.75
N PHE A 5 6.48 30.57 -6.82
CA PHE A 5 6.79 29.25 -6.30
C PHE A 5 7.97 29.35 -5.32
N SER A 6 7.68 29.52 -4.03
CA SER A 6 8.70 29.37 -2.98
C SER A 6 8.84 27.89 -2.64
N LEU A 7 10.02 27.35 -2.88
CA LEU A 7 10.44 26.10 -2.26
C LEU A 7 11.25 26.49 -1.03
N ALA A 8 10.90 25.98 0.14
CA ALA A 8 11.83 25.99 1.26
C ALA A 8 13.02 25.09 0.88
N ASP A 9 14.24 25.63 0.94
CA ASP A 9 15.47 24.91 0.60
C ASP A 9 15.83 23.84 1.65
N GLY A 10 15.23 23.90 2.83
CA GLY A 10 15.41 22.91 3.89
C GLY A 10 14.55 23.20 5.12
N GLU A 11 14.58 22.28 6.08
CA GLU A 11 13.98 22.44 7.40
C GLU A 11 15.07 22.28 8.46
N LEU A 12 14.98 23.07 9.54
CA LEU A 12 15.94 23.03 10.63
C LEU A 12 15.29 22.47 11.89
N ALA A 13 15.95 21.50 12.51
CA ALA A 13 15.59 20.98 13.83
C ALA A 13 16.60 21.50 14.86
N TRP A 14 16.18 22.47 15.67
CA TRP A 14 17.01 23.00 16.75
C TRP A 14 17.03 22.03 17.93
N THR A 15 18.20 21.84 18.55
CA THR A 15 18.36 20.98 19.72
C THR A 15 19.20 21.68 20.78
N SER A 16 18.99 21.35 22.05
CA SER A 16 19.85 21.80 23.15
C SER A 16 21.17 21.02 23.27
N PHE A 17 21.49 20.16 22.29
CA PHE A 17 22.70 19.35 22.33
C PHE A 17 23.91 20.17 21.93
N ASP A 18 24.98 20.05 22.72
CA ASP A 18 26.30 20.57 22.35
C ASP A 18 26.98 19.62 21.35
N LYS A 19 26.50 19.63 20.10
CA LYS A 19 27.00 18.80 19.00
C LYS A 19 27.01 19.58 17.69
N ALA A 20 27.96 19.26 16.82
CA ALA A 20 28.03 19.84 15.48
C ALA A 20 26.75 19.58 14.67
N LEU A 21 26.37 20.55 13.84
CA LEU A 21 25.27 20.44 12.88
C LEU A 21 25.44 19.21 11.99
N ARG A 22 24.32 18.56 11.69
CA ARG A 22 24.23 17.45 10.74
C ARG A 22 23.20 17.80 9.68
N ILE A 23 23.52 17.52 8.42
CA ILE A 23 22.68 17.80 7.26
C ILE A 23 22.32 16.46 6.62
N PHE A 24 21.05 16.31 6.26
CA PHE A 24 20.54 15.16 5.53
C PHE A 24 19.89 15.65 4.24
N ASP A 25 20.52 15.33 3.12
CA ASP A 25 20.01 15.67 1.80
C ASP A 25 19.12 14.55 1.27
N TYR A 26 17.93 14.92 0.78
CA TYR A 26 16.98 13.96 0.23
C TYR A 26 16.26 14.54 -0.98
N SER A 27 16.32 13.83 -2.11
CA SER A 27 15.71 14.33 -3.34
C SER A 27 14.18 14.36 -3.25
N ARG A 28 13.57 15.44 -3.77
CA ARG A 28 12.11 15.56 -3.85
C ARG A 28 11.48 14.43 -4.66
N VAL A 29 12.16 13.98 -5.72
CA VAL A 29 11.69 12.87 -6.57
C VAL A 29 11.61 11.56 -5.79
N GLN A 30 12.59 11.27 -4.92
CA GLN A 30 12.52 10.11 -4.04
C GLN A 30 11.39 10.25 -3.02
N ALA A 31 11.21 11.44 -2.44
CA ALA A 31 10.15 11.70 -1.45
C ALA A 31 8.72 11.49 -2.02
N LEU A 32 8.54 11.62 -3.33
CA LEU A 32 7.23 11.40 -3.98
C LEU A 32 6.91 9.92 -4.20
N LYS A 33 7.91 9.01 -4.21
CA LYS A 33 7.70 7.57 -4.45
C LYS A 33 6.89 6.89 -3.35
N ASP A 34 6.97 7.40 -2.13
CA ASP A 34 6.32 6.83 -0.95
C ASP A 34 4.79 6.98 -0.95
N GLY A 35 4.23 7.81 -1.85
CA GLY A 35 2.82 8.21 -1.83
C GLY A 35 2.52 9.11 -0.63
N LYS A 36 1.97 10.30 -0.88
CA LYS A 36 1.62 11.24 0.20
C LYS A 36 0.22 10.96 0.71
N ILE A 37 0.10 10.71 2.01
CA ILE A 37 -1.18 10.67 2.74
C ILE A 37 -1.38 11.91 3.63
N HIS A 38 -0.30 12.67 3.87
CA HIS A 38 -0.31 13.94 4.61
C HIS A 38 0.44 15.02 3.82
N PRO A 39 -0.01 16.30 3.83
CA PRO A 39 0.61 17.37 3.05
C PRO A 39 2.11 17.55 3.37
N THR A 40 2.46 17.47 4.65
CA THR A 40 3.82 17.67 5.17
C THR A 40 4.55 16.36 5.52
N GLN A 41 4.14 15.24 4.93
CA GLN A 41 4.73 13.91 5.17
C GLN A 41 6.26 13.93 4.98
N LYS A 42 6.98 13.56 6.05
CA LYS A 42 8.44 13.42 6.02
C LYS A 42 8.86 12.06 5.45
N PRO A 43 9.99 11.98 4.74
CA PRO A 43 10.57 10.70 4.31
C PRO A 43 10.93 9.81 5.50
N VAL A 44 10.68 8.51 5.40
CA VAL A 44 11.07 7.53 6.44
C VAL A 44 12.60 7.53 6.65
N ALA A 45 13.36 7.63 5.56
CA ALA A 45 14.81 7.65 5.58
C ALA A 45 15.40 8.79 6.45
N LEU A 46 14.72 9.95 6.51
CA LEU A 46 15.14 11.07 7.37
C LEU A 46 15.04 10.66 8.86
N PHE A 47 13.92 10.06 9.26
CA PHE A 47 13.74 9.62 10.64
C PHE A 47 14.63 8.45 11.00
N GLU A 48 14.84 7.49 10.09
CA GLU A 48 15.79 6.41 10.32
C GLU A 48 17.21 6.93 10.54
N TRP A 49 17.60 7.97 9.80
CA TRP A 49 18.88 8.64 9.95
C TRP A 49 18.98 9.39 11.29
N VAL A 50 17.98 10.18 11.68
CA VAL A 50 17.95 10.86 12.99
C VAL A 50 18.05 9.85 14.13
N LEU A 51 17.26 8.78 14.08
CA LEU A 51 17.24 7.73 15.09
C LEU A 51 18.59 6.99 15.15
N ALA A 52 19.25 6.75 14.02
CA ALA A 52 20.60 6.17 14.01
C ALA A 52 21.65 7.03 14.73
N LEU A 53 21.45 8.34 14.77
CA LEU A 53 22.37 9.29 15.42
C LEU A 53 22.06 9.55 16.89
N ARG A 54 20.84 9.24 17.34
CA ARG A 54 20.29 9.75 18.60
C ARG A 54 19.56 8.74 19.49
N ALA A 55 19.24 7.55 18.98
CA ALA A 55 18.52 6.52 19.71
C ALA A 55 19.29 5.20 19.71
N LYS A 56 19.06 4.41 20.76
CA LYS A 56 19.57 3.04 20.94
C LYS A 56 18.44 2.11 21.36
N LYS A 57 18.68 0.80 21.22
CA LYS A 57 17.73 -0.23 21.64
C LYS A 57 17.36 -0.03 23.12
N GLY A 58 16.06 -0.07 23.41
CA GLY A 58 15.50 0.17 24.75
C GLY A 58 15.08 1.63 25.01
N ASP A 59 15.39 2.56 24.10
CA ASP A 59 14.82 3.91 24.17
C ASP A 59 13.35 3.90 23.71
N LEU A 60 12.54 4.77 24.33
CA LEU A 60 11.15 5.04 23.94
C LEU A 60 11.07 6.38 23.20
N ILE A 61 10.62 6.36 21.94
CA ILE A 61 10.52 7.56 21.10
C ILE A 61 9.10 8.13 21.17
N LEU A 62 8.96 9.42 21.46
CA LEU A 62 7.66 10.13 21.48
C LEU A 62 7.52 11.06 20.26
N ASP A 63 6.38 10.96 19.58
CA ASP A 63 5.96 11.91 18.55
C ASP A 63 4.52 12.37 18.81
N CYS A 64 4.36 13.62 19.22
CA CYS A 64 3.06 14.19 19.55
C CYS A 64 2.25 14.66 18.32
N TYR A 65 2.88 14.68 17.13
CA TYR A 65 2.31 15.24 15.90
C TYR A 65 2.63 14.31 14.71
N SER A 66 2.32 13.03 14.91
CA SER A 66 2.83 11.96 14.04
C SER A 66 2.34 12.04 12.59
N GLY A 67 1.18 12.68 12.34
CA GLY A 67 0.66 12.94 11.00
C GLY A 67 0.56 11.65 10.19
N SER A 68 1.45 11.51 9.20
CA SER A 68 1.57 10.31 8.37
C SER A 68 2.25 9.10 9.02
N ALA A 69 2.54 9.13 10.33
CA ALA A 69 3.24 8.09 11.10
C ALA A 69 4.63 7.70 10.56
N THR A 70 5.38 8.67 10.02
CA THR A 70 6.76 8.44 9.56
C THR A 70 7.66 7.96 10.71
N THR A 71 7.51 8.54 11.90
CA THR A 71 8.26 8.15 13.10
C THR A 71 8.01 6.70 13.49
N ALA A 72 6.75 6.27 13.51
CA ALA A 72 6.37 4.89 13.84
C ALA A 72 7.00 3.87 12.87
N VAL A 73 6.95 4.14 11.56
CA VAL A 73 7.56 3.26 10.55
C VAL A 73 9.08 3.19 10.73
N ALA A 74 9.74 4.33 10.93
CA ALA A 74 11.18 4.37 11.14
C ALA A 74 11.61 3.65 12.45
N CYS A 75 10.85 3.82 13.53
CA CYS A 75 11.12 3.13 14.79
C CYS A 75 10.96 1.61 14.64
N TYR A 76 9.90 1.15 13.97
CA TYR A 76 9.69 -0.27 13.68
C TYR A 76 10.84 -0.87 12.87
N ASN A 77 11.26 -0.22 11.79
CA ASN A 77 12.38 -0.68 10.96
C ASN A 77 13.70 -0.80 11.74
N ARG A 78 13.86 0.02 12.78
CA ARG A 78 15.05 0.04 13.65
C ARG A 78 14.92 -0.80 14.93
N GLY A 79 13.77 -1.43 15.17
CA GLY A 79 13.51 -2.16 16.41
C GLY A 79 13.51 -1.29 17.66
N LEU A 80 12.95 -0.08 17.56
CA LEU A 80 12.79 0.88 18.66
C LEU A 80 11.33 0.95 19.09
N ASP A 81 11.11 1.15 20.39
CA ASP A 81 9.79 1.40 20.94
C ASP A 81 9.37 2.84 20.71
N PHE A 82 8.07 3.08 20.53
CA PHE A 82 7.55 4.41 20.24
C PHE A 82 6.13 4.64 20.75
N VAL A 83 5.80 5.92 20.94
CA VAL A 83 4.44 6.43 21.11
C VAL A 83 4.22 7.52 20.07
N CYS A 84 3.20 7.36 19.23
CA CYS A 84 2.81 8.34 18.23
C CYS A 84 1.38 8.80 18.51
N ILE A 85 1.17 10.11 18.54
CA ILE A 85 -0.12 10.74 18.77
C ILE A 85 -0.53 11.43 17.47
N GLU A 86 -1.78 11.23 17.08
CA GLU A 86 -2.43 11.96 15.98
C GLU A 86 -3.85 12.32 16.44
N ARG A 87 -4.20 13.60 16.32
CA ARG A 87 -5.48 14.13 16.79
C ARG A 87 -6.58 13.94 15.75
N ASP A 88 -6.24 14.10 14.47
CA ASP A 88 -7.20 14.02 13.38
C ASP A 88 -7.57 12.55 13.11
N PRO A 89 -8.85 12.17 13.19
CA PRO A 89 -9.28 10.79 13.01
C PRO A 89 -8.97 10.20 11.62
N ASP A 90 -9.00 11.02 10.57
CA ASP A 90 -8.74 10.58 9.19
C ASP A 90 -7.24 10.36 8.97
N TYR A 91 -6.39 11.25 9.51
CA TYR A 91 -4.95 11.03 9.53
C TYR A 91 -4.56 9.87 10.44
N PHE A 92 -5.18 9.71 11.60
CA PHE A 92 -4.95 8.55 12.47
C PHE A 92 -5.24 7.24 11.74
N LYS A 93 -6.39 7.16 11.04
CA LYS A 93 -6.78 5.96 10.28
C LYS A 93 -5.83 5.67 9.12
N SER A 94 -5.50 6.69 8.32
CA SER A 94 -4.64 6.52 7.14
C SER A 94 -3.18 6.23 7.53
N SER A 95 -2.67 6.85 8.58
CA SER A 95 -1.32 6.62 9.10
C SER A 95 -1.17 5.27 9.78
N SER A 96 -2.17 4.83 10.56
CA SER A 96 -2.23 3.47 11.11
C SER A 96 -2.20 2.43 10.00
N LYS A 97 -2.95 2.65 8.92
CA LYS A 97 -2.90 1.79 7.73
C LYS A 97 -1.51 1.78 7.08
N ARG A 98 -0.87 2.95 6.92
CA ARG A 98 0.50 3.03 6.37
C ARG A 98 1.50 2.26 7.24
N TYR A 99 1.41 2.38 8.55
CA TYR A 99 2.24 1.65 9.50
C TYR A 99 2.04 0.13 9.36
N GLU A 100 0.78 -0.32 9.39
CA GLU A 100 0.40 -1.72 9.21
C GLU A 100 0.89 -2.30 7.88
N ASP A 101 0.80 -1.53 6.79
CA ASP A 101 1.27 -1.95 5.49
C ASP A 101 2.81 -2.06 5.46
N ALA A 102 3.51 -1.11 6.10
CA ALA A 102 4.97 -1.16 6.23
C ALA A 102 5.47 -2.43 6.96
N LYS A 103 4.77 -2.87 8.01
CA LYS A 103 5.09 -4.14 8.72
C LYS A 103 5.00 -5.38 7.84
N ARG A 104 4.12 -5.36 6.84
CA ARG A 104 3.91 -6.48 5.92
C ARG A 104 4.86 -6.46 4.72
N GLN A 105 5.38 -5.29 4.34
CA GLN A 105 6.27 -5.15 3.17
C GLN A 105 7.48 -6.11 3.18
N PRO A 106 8.17 -6.36 4.32
CA PRO A 106 9.26 -7.33 4.35
C PRO A 106 8.85 -8.74 3.90
N PHE A 107 7.67 -9.21 4.33
CA PHE A 107 7.11 -10.49 3.90
C PHE A 107 6.81 -10.48 2.40
N TYR A 108 6.12 -9.44 1.90
CA TYR A 108 5.77 -9.34 0.47
C TYR A 108 7.00 -9.15 -0.43
N ASN A 109 8.11 -8.66 0.10
CA ASN A 109 9.38 -8.57 -0.61
C ASN A 109 10.22 -9.85 -0.53
N SER A 110 9.86 -10.79 0.35
CA SER A 110 10.58 -12.04 0.57
C SER A 110 10.58 -12.94 -0.68
N LYS A 111 11.63 -13.76 -0.79
CA LYS A 111 11.72 -14.77 -1.86
C LYS A 111 10.58 -15.80 -1.75
N ALA A 112 10.26 -16.23 -0.53
CA ALA A 112 9.21 -17.22 -0.28
C ALA A 112 7.84 -16.76 -0.81
N TRP A 113 7.45 -15.51 -0.55
CA TRP A 113 6.22 -14.95 -1.10
C TRP A 113 6.25 -14.85 -2.62
N LYS A 114 7.34 -14.35 -3.21
CA LYS A 114 7.47 -14.22 -4.68
C LYS A 114 7.38 -15.56 -5.39
N ASP A 115 7.99 -16.60 -4.83
CA ASP A 115 7.93 -17.96 -5.35
C ASP A 115 6.51 -18.54 -5.24
N CYS A 116 5.86 -18.36 -4.08
CA CYS A 116 4.48 -18.76 -3.85
C CYS A 116 3.52 -18.07 -4.83
N GLN A 117 3.64 -16.76 -5.01
CA GLN A 117 2.86 -15.97 -5.96
C GLN A 117 3.03 -16.48 -7.40
N LYS A 118 4.27 -16.76 -7.83
CA LYS A 118 4.54 -17.33 -9.15
C LYS A 118 3.89 -18.70 -9.32
N ALA A 119 4.02 -19.57 -8.32
CA ALA A 119 3.44 -20.91 -8.34
C ALA A 119 1.90 -20.87 -8.38
N TYR A 120 1.28 -20.02 -7.55
CA TYR A 120 -0.18 -19.86 -7.51
C TYR A 120 -0.73 -19.31 -8.83
N LYS A 121 -0.04 -18.33 -9.42
CA LYS A 121 -0.44 -17.78 -10.73
C LYS A 121 -0.38 -18.84 -11.83
N ALA A 122 0.66 -19.68 -11.84
CA ALA A 122 0.77 -20.80 -12.78
C ALA A 122 -0.34 -21.85 -12.55
N PHE A 123 -0.65 -22.17 -11.29
CA PHE A 123 -1.72 -23.08 -10.92
C PHE A 123 -3.11 -22.60 -11.39
N ARG A 124 -3.33 -21.28 -11.42
CA ARG A 124 -4.58 -20.67 -11.92
C ARG A 124 -4.57 -20.31 -13.41
N LEU A 125 -3.51 -20.68 -14.14
CA LEU A 125 -3.38 -20.44 -15.58
C LEU A 125 -3.59 -18.97 -15.99
N GLY A 126 -3.30 -18.02 -15.09
CA GLY A 126 -3.53 -16.59 -15.36
C GLY A 126 -5.01 -16.18 -15.43
N ILE A 127 -5.95 -17.03 -15.01
CA ILE A 127 -7.38 -16.74 -15.05
C ILE A 127 -7.82 -16.09 -13.73
N CYS A 128 -8.52 -14.96 -13.82
CA CYS A 128 -9.10 -14.29 -12.67
C CYS A 128 -10.19 -15.16 -12.04
N GLU A 129 -10.06 -15.47 -10.75
CA GLU A 129 -10.99 -16.33 -10.02
C GLU A 129 -12.36 -15.67 -9.74
N ARG A 130 -12.49 -14.35 -9.96
CA ARG A 130 -13.76 -13.62 -9.75
C ARG A 130 -14.56 -13.42 -11.02
N CYS A 131 -13.93 -12.98 -12.11
CA CYS A 131 -14.64 -12.69 -13.37
C CYS A 131 -14.34 -13.67 -14.52
N GLY A 132 -13.39 -14.60 -14.34
CA GLY A 132 -13.04 -15.61 -15.34
C GLY A 132 -12.21 -15.11 -16.53
N SER A 133 -11.78 -13.85 -16.53
CA SER A 133 -10.95 -13.28 -17.60
C SER A 133 -9.50 -13.81 -17.53
N ALA A 134 -8.85 -13.95 -18.70
CA ALA A 134 -7.48 -14.46 -18.83
C ALA A 134 -6.38 -13.41 -18.55
N ASP A 135 -6.68 -12.42 -17.70
CA ASP A 135 -5.80 -11.30 -17.33
C ASP A 135 -5.53 -11.24 -15.80
N GLY A 136 -5.61 -12.38 -15.11
CA GLY A 136 -5.28 -12.53 -13.70
C GLY A 136 -3.80 -12.27 -13.44
N THR A 137 -3.47 -11.17 -12.77
CA THR A 137 -2.08 -10.78 -12.48
C THR A 137 -1.77 -10.68 -11.00
N GLU A 138 -2.76 -10.40 -10.16
CA GLU A 138 -2.58 -10.06 -8.75
C GLU A 138 -2.96 -11.25 -7.87
N VAL A 139 -1.99 -11.86 -7.18
CA VAL A 139 -2.28 -12.86 -6.15
C VAL A 139 -2.59 -12.14 -4.84
N HIS A 140 -3.78 -12.37 -4.32
CA HIS A 140 -4.36 -11.69 -3.18
C HIS A 140 -4.64 -12.69 -2.04
N HIS A 141 -4.50 -12.24 -0.78
CA HIS A 141 -4.86 -13.04 0.40
C HIS A 141 -6.34 -12.85 0.75
N LYS A 142 -7.11 -13.94 0.85
CA LYS A 142 -8.53 -13.90 1.28
C LYS A 142 -8.66 -13.46 2.73
N ILE A 143 -7.81 -14.02 3.60
CA ILE A 143 -7.64 -13.61 5.00
C ILE A 143 -6.45 -12.68 5.05
N LYS A 144 -6.72 -11.42 5.44
CA LYS A 144 -5.70 -10.38 5.54
C LYS A 144 -4.62 -10.77 6.56
N LEU A 145 -3.35 -10.61 6.15
CA LEU A 145 -2.23 -10.83 7.05
C LEU A 145 -2.11 -9.71 8.09
N ASN A 146 -1.69 -10.06 9.29
CA ASN A 146 -1.44 -9.18 10.42
C ASN A 146 -0.25 -9.72 11.23
N GLU A 147 0.12 -9.03 12.29
CA GLU A 147 1.29 -9.36 13.12
C GLU A 147 1.25 -10.78 13.69
N ASN A 148 0.06 -11.30 13.97
CA ASN A 148 -0.13 -12.59 14.62
C ASN A 148 -0.08 -13.77 13.62
N ASN A 149 -0.41 -13.54 12.35
CA ASN A 149 -0.53 -14.63 11.37
C ASN A 149 0.47 -14.56 10.20
N ILE A 150 1.20 -13.46 10.03
CA ILE A 150 2.11 -13.28 8.89
C ILE A 150 3.24 -14.30 8.85
N ASN A 151 3.64 -14.81 10.02
CA ASN A 151 4.71 -15.80 10.17
C ASN A 151 4.20 -17.25 10.12
N ASP A 152 2.89 -17.49 10.12
CA ASP A 152 2.33 -18.83 9.98
C ASP A 152 2.26 -19.19 8.50
N VAL A 153 3.13 -20.10 8.06
CA VAL A 153 3.21 -20.58 6.67
C VAL A 153 1.89 -21.20 6.20
N ASN A 154 1.10 -21.79 7.11
CA ASN A 154 -0.21 -22.38 6.79
C ASN A 154 -1.30 -21.32 6.55
N ILE A 155 -1.01 -20.05 6.82
CA ILE A 155 -1.89 -18.91 6.51
C ILE A 155 -1.27 -18.06 5.41
N SER A 156 0.00 -17.70 5.54
CA SER A 156 0.67 -16.70 4.68
C SER A 156 1.03 -17.24 3.29
N LEU A 157 1.34 -18.53 3.17
CA LEU A 157 1.73 -19.17 1.90
C LEU A 157 0.75 -20.28 1.44
N ASN A 158 -0.35 -20.46 2.16
CA ASN A 158 -1.33 -21.50 1.85
C ASN A 158 -2.24 -21.08 0.68
N PHE A 159 -2.26 -21.91 -0.37
CA PHE A 159 -3.05 -21.68 -1.58
C PHE A 159 -4.54 -21.52 -1.30
N ASN A 160 -5.08 -22.15 -0.26
CA ASN A 160 -6.49 -21.99 0.10
C ASN A 160 -6.82 -20.56 0.54
N ASN A 161 -5.84 -19.86 1.12
CA ASN A 161 -5.94 -18.47 1.52
C ASN A 161 -5.60 -17.49 0.39
N LEU A 162 -5.35 -17.96 -0.83
CA LEU A 162 -5.01 -17.11 -1.98
C LEU A 162 -6.16 -17.06 -2.99
N GLU A 163 -6.21 -15.97 -3.75
CA GLU A 163 -7.01 -15.82 -4.97
C GLU A 163 -6.23 -15.02 -6.03
N LEU A 164 -6.35 -15.38 -7.30
CA LEU A 164 -5.74 -14.68 -8.43
C LEU A 164 -6.78 -13.74 -9.05
N LEU A 165 -6.48 -12.45 -9.10
CA LEU A 165 -7.40 -11.41 -9.56
C LEU A 165 -6.80 -10.62 -10.73
N CYS A 166 -7.65 -10.20 -11.66
CA CYS A 166 -7.30 -9.14 -12.60
C CYS A 166 -7.21 -7.79 -11.86
N LYS A 167 -6.57 -6.80 -12.48
CA LYS A 167 -6.38 -5.46 -11.87
C LYS A 167 -7.72 -4.83 -11.43
N THR A 168 -8.77 -5.01 -12.24
CA THR A 168 -10.12 -4.50 -11.95
C THR A 168 -10.72 -5.16 -10.72
N CYS A 169 -10.72 -6.49 -10.65
CA CYS A 169 -11.26 -7.22 -9.50
C CYS A 169 -10.44 -6.99 -8.22
N HIS A 170 -9.13 -6.85 -8.33
CA HIS A 170 -8.26 -6.53 -7.20
C HIS A 170 -8.55 -5.12 -6.64
N ALA A 171 -8.76 -4.13 -7.53
CA ALA A 171 -9.13 -2.77 -7.12
C ALA A 171 -10.50 -2.72 -6.41
N GLN A 172 -11.49 -3.45 -6.94
CA GLN A 172 -12.81 -3.61 -6.32
C GLN A 172 -12.71 -4.22 -4.93
N HIS A 173 -11.85 -5.23 -4.74
CA HIS A 173 -11.65 -5.86 -3.43
C HIS A 173 -11.11 -4.88 -2.38
N HIS A 174 -10.14 -4.04 -2.77
CA HIS A 174 -9.60 -3.01 -1.88
C HIS A 174 -10.51 -1.79 -1.70
N ASN A 175 -11.71 -1.82 -2.26
CA ASN A 175 -12.65 -0.71 -2.31
C ASN A 175 -11.97 0.58 -2.82
N ARG A 176 -10.97 0.42 -3.69
CA ARG A 176 -10.30 1.54 -4.35
C ARG A 176 -11.24 1.98 -5.46
N LYS A 177 -11.84 3.16 -5.31
CA LYS A 177 -12.54 3.86 -6.40
C LYS A 177 -11.53 4.24 -7.47
N HIS A 178 -11.13 3.28 -8.30
CA HIS A 178 -10.34 3.53 -9.51
C HIS A 178 -10.65 2.47 -10.58
N GLY A 179 -11.91 2.44 -10.99
CA GLY A 179 -12.16 2.40 -12.43
C GLY A 179 -12.04 3.83 -12.94
N PHE A 180 -11.41 4.05 -14.11
CA PHE A 180 -11.60 5.31 -14.86
C PHE A 180 -13.05 5.47 -15.35
N THR A 181 -13.87 4.43 -15.17
CA THR A 181 -15.25 4.32 -15.58
C THR A 181 -16.17 4.19 -14.38
N ARG A 182 -17.36 4.77 -14.51
CA ARG A 182 -18.48 4.60 -13.57
C ARG A 182 -18.85 3.11 -13.46
N ASP A 183 -19.37 2.67 -12.32
CA ASP A 183 -19.56 1.24 -12.01
C ASP A 183 -20.43 0.46 -13.03
N ASP A 184 -21.26 1.15 -13.82
CA ASP A 184 -22.18 0.62 -14.81
C ASP A 184 -21.61 0.55 -16.25
N VAL A 185 -20.35 0.96 -16.49
CA VAL A 185 -19.76 1.02 -17.85
C VAL A 185 -18.35 0.40 -17.94
N CYS A 186 -17.98 -0.10 -19.13
CA CYS A 186 -16.68 -0.67 -19.50
C CYS A 186 -16.33 -0.34 -20.96
N PHE A 187 -15.09 -0.59 -21.42
CA PHE A 187 -14.72 -0.42 -22.83
C PHE A 187 -14.89 -1.73 -23.61
N ASN A 188 -15.39 -1.67 -24.86
CA ASN A 188 -15.49 -2.83 -25.76
C ASN A 188 -14.14 -3.11 -26.48
N GLU A 189 -14.11 -4.14 -27.34
CA GLU A 189 -12.91 -4.51 -28.12
C GLU A 189 -12.43 -3.44 -29.13
N PHE A 190 -13.29 -2.46 -29.43
CA PHE A 190 -13.00 -1.33 -30.31
C PHE A 190 -12.59 -0.06 -29.55
N GLY A 191 -12.59 -0.10 -28.21
CA GLY A 191 -12.26 1.04 -27.36
C GLY A 191 -13.43 2.00 -27.08
N ASP A 192 -14.67 1.62 -27.39
CA ASP A 192 -15.86 2.41 -27.08
C ASP A 192 -16.37 2.16 -25.66
N LEU A 193 -16.88 3.21 -25.01
CA LEU A 193 -17.48 3.11 -23.68
C LEU A 193 -18.91 2.52 -23.77
N VAL A 194 -19.09 1.29 -23.28
CA VAL A 194 -20.36 0.54 -23.29
C VAL A 194 -20.86 0.25 -21.87
N ARG A 195 -22.16 -0.02 -21.70
CA ARG A 195 -22.71 -0.45 -20.40
C ARG A 195 -22.30 -1.90 -20.11
N LYS A 196 -21.94 -2.19 -18.85
CA LYS A 196 -21.66 -3.57 -18.43
C LYS A 196 -22.91 -4.43 -18.65
N PRO A 197 -22.77 -5.65 -19.21
CA PRO A 197 -23.90 -6.56 -19.33
C PRO A 197 -24.50 -6.80 -17.95
N LYS A 198 -25.82 -6.65 -17.82
CA LYS A 198 -26.52 -7.04 -16.59
C LYS A 198 -26.36 -8.54 -16.45
N MET A 199 -25.56 -9.00 -15.48
CA MET A 199 -25.60 -10.40 -15.05
C MET A 199 -26.96 -10.64 -14.40
N HIS A 200 -27.95 -11.02 -15.20
CA HIS A 200 -29.12 -11.67 -14.66
C HIS A 200 -28.69 -13.07 -14.23
N ALA A 201 -28.68 -13.31 -12.91
CA ALA A 201 -28.71 -14.67 -12.41
C ALA A 201 -30.05 -15.28 -12.84
N GLN A 202 -30.06 -15.97 -13.98
CA GLN A 202 -31.15 -16.84 -14.36
C GLN A 202 -30.63 -18.26 -14.47
N GLN A 203 -31.28 -19.14 -13.73
CA GLN A 203 -31.13 -20.58 -13.82
C GLN A 203 -31.42 -21.01 -15.26
N GLY A 204 -30.46 -21.67 -15.90
CA GLY A 204 -30.69 -22.49 -17.08
C GLY A 204 -30.39 -21.82 -18.43
N GLY A 205 -29.31 -22.28 -19.06
CA GLY A 205 -29.15 -22.34 -20.53
C GLY A 205 -28.66 -21.08 -21.24
N LEU A 206 -27.44 -21.14 -21.80
CA LEU A 206 -26.95 -20.13 -22.74
C LEU A 206 -27.77 -20.15 -24.03
N ARG A 207 -28.46 -19.05 -24.34
CA ARG A 207 -28.77 -18.64 -25.72
C ARG A 207 -28.21 -17.24 -25.95
N ILE A 208 -27.53 -17.07 -27.08
CA ILE A 208 -26.99 -15.80 -27.55
C ILE A 208 -28.13 -15.11 -28.31
N ASP A 209 -28.76 -14.10 -27.70
CA ASP A 209 -29.69 -13.24 -28.44
C ASP A 209 -28.89 -12.32 -29.37
N LYS A 210 -28.99 -12.59 -30.66
CA LYS A 210 -28.65 -11.65 -31.72
C LYS A 210 -29.86 -10.73 -31.89
N ASN A 211 -29.75 -9.47 -31.49
CA ASN A 211 -30.43 -8.36 -32.15
C ASN A 211 -29.78 -7.03 -31.75
N PHE A 212 -29.48 -6.26 -32.80
CA PHE A 212 -28.86 -4.94 -32.97
C PHE A 212 -28.82 -3.98 -31.77
#